data_AF-A0A9P1H5C9-F1
#
_entry.id   AF-A0A9P1H5C9-F1
#
_cell.length_a   1.000
_cell.length_b   1.000
_cell.length_c   1.000
_cell.angle_alpha   90.00
_cell.angle_beta   90.00
_cell.angle_gamma   90.00
#
_symmetry.space_group_name_H-M   'P 1'
#
loop_
_entity.id
_entity.type
_entity.pdbx_description
1 polymer ?
#
loop_
_entity_poly.entity_id
_entity_poly.type
_entity_poly.pdbx_seq_one_letter_code
_entity_poly.pdbx_strand_id
1 'polypeptide(L)'
;MMVIGAKYSHLRHTRRFSIVVLDRARLNLFKAIEADNRLIRDLQVVYSVALMCYTGLWCGNKRAFEIAESLRGTLRVCEATSMVRVLAGWAIPALLNLKSMFHPSEVAALECPCDDKYWMAPTARVWRGLLGSASLPPTPAFAVALAPFSILLEAASRADQAVGVASTPVLDLNPWSAFLVLLTLSSAAMDWSQSWALAVAIREETTEEFELGRAHVDGCGFRELVSLLEKRDNIRDAWGAHFTKTGEPYQPPGTGAYYSEASSLLLKLSQMCLYVQVTDLQDVLGKSGPKGLTAAMGRLGKWTTAADREKRSDAGVIPSAVLAVDIISLASRTGATETAAPYNEVATFLSHVLLWVFVTTATPIQHQQLLEKLRCSGRDGQLILVLETAMSPGDGQHKARSYFVLKHAAHSLAKMGTWGPWVRGLASVNI
;
A
#
# COMPACT_ATOMS: atom_id res chain seq x y z
N MET A 1 -2.01 12.83 9.42
CA MET A 1 -0.54 13.04 9.45
C MET A 1 -0.02 13.89 10.61
N MET A 2 -0.57 15.07 10.94
CA MET A 2 -0.11 15.83 12.14
C MET A 2 -0.10 14.99 13.43
N VAL A 3 -1.11 14.13 13.59
CA VAL A 3 -1.20 13.22 14.75
C VAL A 3 -0.06 12.20 14.78
N ILE A 4 0.37 11.72 13.61
CA ILE A 4 1.52 10.80 13.46
C ILE A 4 2.83 11.56 13.70
N GLY A 5 2.99 12.72 13.05
CA GLY A 5 4.15 13.61 13.18
C GLY A 5 4.38 14.15 14.59
N ALA A 6 3.31 14.33 15.37
CA ALA A 6 3.37 14.83 16.75
C ALA A 6 4.21 13.96 17.70
N LYS A 7 4.40 12.67 17.41
CA LYS A 7 5.31 11.80 18.17
C LYS A 7 6.77 12.19 17.98
N TYR A 8 7.12 12.61 16.77
CA TYR A 8 8.48 12.97 16.33
C TYR A 8 8.81 14.44 16.58
N SER A 9 7.84 15.25 17.01
CA SER A 9 8.08 16.62 17.42
C SER A 9 8.66 16.70 18.82
N HIS A 10 9.73 17.50 19.00
CA HIS A 10 10.32 17.81 20.29
C HIS A 10 9.54 18.90 21.07
N LEU A 11 8.51 19.49 20.45
CA LEU A 11 7.69 20.53 21.08
C LEU A 11 6.83 19.91 22.18
N ARG A 12 6.91 20.51 23.38
CA ARG A 12 6.09 20.12 24.53
C ARG A 12 4.60 20.22 24.16
N HIS A 13 3.78 19.29 24.66
CA HIS A 13 2.32 19.20 24.45
C HIS A 13 1.82 18.74 23.07
N THR A 14 2.66 18.67 22.03
CA THR A 14 2.26 18.21 20.69
C THR A 14 1.65 16.81 20.69
N ARG A 15 2.20 15.90 21.51
CA ARG A 15 1.66 14.54 21.71
C ARG A 15 0.29 14.52 22.40
N ARG A 16 -0.01 15.47 23.28
CA ARG A 16 -1.33 15.56 23.91
C ARG A 16 -2.35 16.13 22.93
N PHE A 17 -1.95 17.15 22.18
CA PHE A 17 -2.76 17.74 21.12
C PHE A 17 -3.19 16.68 20.09
N SER A 18 -2.26 15.83 19.62
CA SER A 18 -2.56 14.81 18.63
C SER A 18 -3.60 13.79 19.10
N ILE A 19 -3.51 13.35 20.36
CA ILE A 19 -4.49 12.44 20.96
C ILE A 19 -5.86 13.13 21.06
N VAL A 20 -5.91 14.38 21.53
CA VAL A 20 -7.16 15.13 21.67
C VAL A 20 -7.84 15.35 20.32
N VAL A 21 -7.08 15.67 19.27
CA VAL A 21 -7.63 15.83 17.91
C VAL A 21 -8.21 14.51 17.41
N LEU A 22 -7.49 13.38 17.57
CA LEU A 22 -7.98 12.07 17.16
C LEU A 22 -9.26 11.68 17.93
N ASP A 23 -9.29 11.91 19.25
CA ASP A 23 -10.47 11.64 20.09
C ASP A 23 -11.67 12.51 19.69
N ARG A 24 -11.45 13.80 19.36
CA ARG A 24 -12.52 14.71 18.94
C ARG A 24 -13.06 14.34 17.56
N ALA A 25 -12.19 14.04 16.60
CA ALA A 25 -12.60 13.55 15.29
C ALA A 25 -13.46 12.29 15.43
N ARG A 26 -13.04 11.36 16.30
CA ARG A 26 -13.78 10.12 16.59
C ARG A 26 -15.17 10.42 17.08
N LEU A 27 -15.27 11.16 18.19
CA LEU A 27 -16.53 11.45 18.85
C LEU A 27 -17.50 12.18 17.93
N ASN A 28 -17.01 13.13 17.13
CA ASN A 28 -17.85 13.85 16.17
C ASN A 28 -18.35 12.93 15.06
N LEU A 29 -17.51 12.04 14.54
CA LEU A 29 -17.88 11.09 13.51
C LEU A 29 -18.96 10.11 13.99
N PHE A 30 -18.79 9.54 15.19
CA PHE A 30 -19.80 8.64 15.77
C PHE A 30 -21.11 9.37 16.08
N LYS A 31 -21.05 10.59 16.61
CA LYS A 31 -22.25 11.40 16.82
C LYS A 31 -23.00 11.67 15.52
N ALA A 32 -22.28 11.95 14.44
CA ALA A 32 -22.89 12.15 13.12
C ALA A 32 -23.54 10.85 12.62
N ILE A 33 -22.85 9.72 12.73
CA ILE A 33 -23.37 8.40 12.37
C ILE A 33 -24.64 8.05 13.17
N GLU A 34 -24.64 8.29 14.49
CA GLU A 34 -25.79 8.04 15.35
C GLU A 34 -26.97 8.97 15.02
N ALA A 35 -26.69 10.21 14.59
CA ALA A 35 -27.71 11.16 14.17
C ALA A 35 -28.32 10.82 12.80
N ASP A 36 -27.52 10.28 11.88
CA ASP A 36 -27.95 9.84 10.55
C ASP A 36 -27.32 8.50 10.15
N ASN A 37 -28.08 7.43 10.29
CA ASN A 37 -27.66 6.08 9.91
C ASN A 37 -27.36 5.90 8.41
N ARG A 38 -27.74 6.86 7.54
CA ARG A 38 -27.36 6.84 6.12
C ARG A 38 -25.87 7.10 5.94
N LEU A 39 -25.27 7.88 6.84
CA LEU A 39 -23.84 8.20 6.83
C LEU A 39 -22.95 6.97 7.01
N ILE A 40 -23.47 5.90 7.62
CA ILE A 40 -22.79 4.59 7.71
C ILE A 40 -22.42 4.06 6.31
N ARG A 41 -23.22 4.40 5.30
CA ARG A 41 -23.03 3.96 3.91
C ARG A 41 -22.30 5.00 3.05
N ASP A 42 -22.03 6.18 3.61
CA ASP A 42 -21.29 7.23 2.92
C ASP A 42 -19.81 6.83 2.84
N LEU A 43 -19.29 6.77 1.63
CA LEU A 43 -17.91 6.44 1.34
C LEU A 43 -16.93 7.37 2.08
N GLN A 44 -17.29 8.64 2.24
CA GLN A 44 -16.47 9.63 2.97
C GLN A 44 -16.37 9.31 4.47
N VAL A 45 -17.44 8.79 5.05
CA VAL A 45 -17.48 8.37 6.45
C VAL A 45 -16.67 7.10 6.66
N VAL A 46 -16.82 6.12 5.76
CA VAL A 46 -16.00 4.89 5.77
C VAL A 46 -14.51 5.22 5.63
N TYR A 47 -14.13 6.10 4.70
CA TYR A 47 -12.74 6.56 4.58
C TYR A 47 -12.27 7.35 5.79
N SER A 48 -13.12 8.16 6.42
CA SER A 48 -12.78 8.88 7.64
C SER A 48 -12.47 7.91 8.78
N VAL A 49 -13.29 6.87 8.98
CA VAL A 49 -13.00 5.80 9.96
C VAL A 49 -11.69 5.08 9.61
N ALA A 50 -11.45 4.79 8.33
CA ALA A 50 -10.22 4.14 7.87
C ALA A 50 -8.96 4.98 8.13
N LEU A 51 -9.02 6.28 7.83
CA LEU A 51 -7.94 7.24 8.09
C LEU A 51 -7.67 7.41 9.58
N MET A 52 -8.72 7.33 10.40
CA MET A 52 -8.59 7.31 11.85
C MET A 52 -7.89 6.05 12.36
N CYS A 53 -8.26 4.88 11.83
CA CYS A 53 -7.56 3.63 12.09
C CYS A 53 -6.08 3.72 11.69
N TYR A 54 -5.81 4.21 10.47
CA TYR A 54 -4.46 4.46 9.98
C TYR A 54 -3.69 5.38 10.94
N THR A 55 -4.27 6.53 11.27
CA THR A 55 -3.63 7.51 12.13
C THR A 55 -3.27 6.94 13.50
N GLY A 56 -4.16 6.16 14.12
CA GLY A 56 -3.87 5.50 15.39
C GLY A 56 -2.81 4.41 15.28
N LEU A 57 -2.82 3.61 14.22
CA LEU A 57 -1.81 2.58 13.95
C LEU A 57 -0.40 3.15 13.79
N TRP A 58 -0.27 4.28 13.09
CA TRP A 58 1.02 4.84 12.69
C TRP A 58 1.54 5.93 13.64
N CYS A 59 0.73 6.46 14.55
CA CYS A 59 1.17 7.53 15.45
C CYS A 59 2.09 7.05 16.57
N GLY A 60 2.23 5.73 16.78
CA GLY A 60 3.09 5.15 17.79
C GLY A 60 2.74 5.56 19.23
N ASN A 61 1.48 5.94 19.47
CA ASN A 61 0.90 6.19 20.78
C ASN A 61 -0.02 5.02 21.14
N LYS A 62 0.21 4.40 22.31
CA LYS A 62 -0.52 3.19 22.75
C LYS A 62 -2.04 3.38 22.79
N ARG A 63 -2.52 4.49 23.37
CA ARG A 63 -3.97 4.78 23.46
C ARG A 63 -4.60 4.99 22.08
N ALA A 64 -3.94 5.75 21.22
CA ALA A 64 -4.44 5.97 19.86
C ALA A 64 -4.44 4.67 19.02
N PHE A 65 -3.47 3.78 19.24
CA PHE A 65 -3.45 2.43 18.67
C PHE A 65 -4.64 1.59 19.15
N GLU A 66 -4.88 1.54 20.47
CA GLU A 66 -6.03 0.81 21.05
C GLU A 66 -7.36 1.33 20.49
N ILE A 67 -7.50 2.65 20.36
CA ILE A 67 -8.66 3.27 19.73
C ILE A 67 -8.78 2.84 18.27
N ALA A 68 -7.72 2.91 17.47
CA ALA A 68 -7.73 2.45 16.09
C ALA A 68 -8.12 0.96 15.94
N GLU A 69 -7.61 0.10 16.81
CA GLU A 69 -7.99 -1.33 16.81
C GLU A 69 -9.48 -1.52 17.14
N SER A 70 -10.03 -0.77 18.11
CA SER A 70 -11.49 -0.81 18.39
C SER A 70 -12.35 -0.32 17.22
N LEU A 71 -11.89 0.71 16.50
CA LEU A 71 -12.58 1.26 15.32
C LEU A 71 -12.57 0.30 14.12
N ARG A 72 -11.61 -0.62 14.07
CA ARG A 72 -11.57 -1.67 13.04
C ARG A 72 -12.85 -2.53 13.07
N GLY A 73 -13.40 -2.78 14.25
CA GLY A 73 -14.68 -3.49 14.38
C GLY A 73 -15.86 -2.72 13.79
N THR A 74 -15.89 -1.40 13.96
CA THR A 74 -16.94 -0.52 13.40
C THR A 74 -16.88 -0.46 11.88
N LEU A 75 -15.67 -0.47 11.32
CA LEU A 75 -15.47 -0.49 9.86
C LEU A 75 -16.20 -1.69 9.23
N ARG A 76 -16.15 -2.87 9.87
CA ARG A 76 -16.87 -4.08 9.43
C ARG A 76 -18.40 -3.93 9.45
N VAL A 77 -18.94 -3.11 10.35
CA VAL A 77 -20.39 -2.91 10.48
C VAL A 77 -20.93 -1.91 9.44
N CYS A 78 -20.09 -0.96 9.00
CA CYS A 78 -20.53 0.08 8.07
C CYS A 78 -20.76 -0.41 6.63
N GLU A 79 -20.30 -1.62 6.31
CA GLU A 79 -20.17 -2.16 4.96
C GLU A 79 -21.46 -2.81 4.41
N ALA A 80 -22.66 -2.36 4.78
CA ALA A 80 -23.92 -3.06 4.44
C ALA A 80 -24.50 -2.83 3.01
N THR A 81 -23.74 -2.27 2.06
CA THR A 81 -24.24 -2.07 0.66
C THR A 81 -23.17 -2.31 -0.43
N SER A 82 -23.60 -2.88 -1.56
CA SER A 82 -22.82 -3.52 -2.62
C SER A 82 -21.76 -2.64 -3.32
N MET A 83 -20.68 -3.26 -3.81
CA MET A 83 -19.45 -2.71 -4.42
C MET A 83 -18.58 -1.80 -3.54
N VAL A 84 -19.16 -0.93 -2.71
CA VAL A 84 -18.43 -0.19 -1.66
C VAL A 84 -17.80 -1.18 -0.65
N ARG A 85 -18.45 -2.32 -0.41
CA ARG A 85 -17.90 -3.51 0.28
C ARG A 85 -16.53 -3.96 -0.24
N VAL A 86 -16.40 -4.08 -1.56
CA VAL A 86 -15.19 -4.63 -2.21
C VAL A 86 -14.04 -3.63 -2.11
N LEU A 87 -14.36 -2.34 -2.32
CA LEU A 87 -13.40 -1.26 -2.17
C LEU A 87 -12.94 -1.13 -0.71
N ALA A 88 -13.82 -0.94 0.26
CA ALA A 88 -13.41 -0.79 1.67
C ALA A 88 -12.75 -2.07 2.24
N GLY A 89 -13.29 -3.23 1.87
CA GLY A 89 -12.87 -4.55 2.32
C GLY A 89 -11.49 -4.99 1.87
N TRP A 90 -10.99 -4.48 0.73
CA TRP A 90 -9.63 -4.76 0.25
C TRP A 90 -8.71 -3.54 0.31
N ALA A 91 -9.21 -2.32 0.07
CA ALA A 91 -8.41 -1.10 0.12
C ALA A 91 -7.77 -0.88 1.47
N ILE A 92 -8.57 -0.98 2.53
CA ILE A 92 -8.15 -0.59 3.86
C ILE A 92 -7.20 -1.65 4.44
N PRO A 93 -7.48 -2.97 4.32
CA PRO A 93 -6.51 -3.98 4.71
C PRO A 93 -5.21 -3.94 3.91
N ALA A 94 -5.27 -3.76 2.58
CA ALA A 94 -4.07 -3.66 1.75
C ALA A 94 -3.19 -2.47 2.16
N LEU A 95 -3.79 -1.32 2.50
CA LEU A 95 -3.07 -0.13 2.97
C LEU A 95 -2.51 -0.27 4.39
N LEU A 96 -3.17 -1.05 5.24
CA LEU A 96 -2.81 -1.22 6.65
C LEU A 96 -1.95 -2.45 6.93
N ASN A 97 -1.59 -3.21 5.89
CA ASN A 97 -0.99 -4.54 6.02
C ASN A 97 -1.80 -5.42 6.99
N LEU A 98 -3.10 -5.53 6.71
CA LEU A 98 -4.01 -6.40 7.42
C LEU A 98 -4.50 -7.49 6.49
N LYS A 99 -4.88 -8.62 7.08
CA LYS A 99 -5.53 -9.69 6.35
C LYS A 99 -6.80 -9.19 5.67
N SER A 100 -7.03 -9.63 4.44
CA SER A 100 -8.26 -9.35 3.69
C SER A 100 -9.50 -9.62 4.55
N MET A 101 -10.50 -8.74 4.49
CA MET A 101 -11.77 -8.96 5.18
C MET A 101 -12.76 -9.81 4.35
N PHE A 102 -12.51 -9.97 3.04
CA PHE A 102 -13.34 -10.76 2.14
C PHE A 102 -12.51 -11.80 1.39
N HIS A 103 -13.04 -13.01 1.27
CA HIS A 103 -12.47 -13.99 0.35
C HIS A 103 -12.91 -13.67 -1.10
N PRO A 104 -12.03 -13.81 -2.12
CA PRO A 104 -12.39 -13.56 -3.52
C PRO A 104 -13.63 -14.34 -4.00
N SER A 105 -13.91 -15.51 -3.41
CA SER A 105 -15.11 -16.31 -3.73
C SER A 105 -16.42 -15.61 -3.36
N GLU A 106 -16.42 -14.72 -2.37
CA GLU A 106 -17.63 -14.00 -1.93
C GLU A 106 -18.08 -12.95 -2.95
N VAL A 107 -17.15 -12.50 -3.81
CA VAL A 107 -17.39 -11.46 -4.81
C VAL A 107 -17.26 -11.96 -6.24
N ALA A 108 -16.90 -13.23 -6.41
CA ALA A 108 -16.72 -13.88 -7.72
C ALA A 108 -17.95 -13.76 -8.63
N ALA A 109 -19.15 -13.85 -8.06
CA ALA A 109 -20.41 -13.74 -8.78
C ALA A 109 -20.88 -12.29 -9.02
N LEU A 110 -20.19 -11.28 -8.47
CA LEU A 110 -20.56 -9.88 -8.69
C LEU A 110 -20.15 -9.44 -10.09
N GLU A 111 -20.94 -8.56 -10.68
CA GLU A 111 -20.58 -7.92 -11.94
C GLU A 111 -19.56 -6.82 -11.71
N CYS A 112 -18.57 -6.73 -12.60
CA CYS A 112 -17.65 -5.60 -12.65
C CYS A 112 -18.40 -4.32 -13.05
N PRO A 113 -17.96 -3.16 -12.55
CA PRO A 113 -18.52 -1.89 -13.00
C PRO A 113 -18.34 -1.70 -14.50
N CYS A 114 -19.34 -1.11 -15.16
CA CYS A 114 -19.25 -0.72 -16.56
C CYS A 114 -18.41 0.56 -16.73
N ASP A 115 -17.99 0.83 -17.98
CA ASP A 115 -17.18 2.01 -18.33
C ASP A 115 -17.79 3.34 -17.86
N ASP A 116 -16.92 4.29 -17.51
CA ASP A 116 -17.28 5.67 -17.14
C ASP A 116 -18.20 6.35 -18.16
N LYS A 117 -18.07 6.02 -19.45
CA LYS A 117 -18.90 6.60 -20.52
C LYS A 117 -20.41 6.38 -20.29
N TYR A 118 -20.79 5.28 -19.61
CA TYR A 118 -22.18 5.01 -19.27
C TYR A 118 -22.63 5.80 -18.03
N TRP A 119 -21.74 6.03 -17.06
CA TRP A 119 -22.04 6.81 -15.85
C TRP A 119 -22.06 8.32 -16.11
N MET A 120 -21.20 8.78 -17.00
CA MET A 120 -21.00 10.20 -17.33
C MET A 120 -21.88 10.67 -18.49
N ALA A 121 -22.81 9.84 -18.97
CA ALA A 121 -23.69 10.21 -20.07
C ALA A 121 -24.59 11.40 -19.65
N PRO A 122 -24.51 12.56 -20.34
CA PRO A 122 -25.19 13.78 -19.88
C PRO A 122 -26.71 13.72 -20.04
N THR A 123 -27.22 12.82 -20.88
CA THR A 123 -28.66 12.64 -21.10
C THR A 123 -29.01 11.17 -21.31
N ALA A 124 -30.24 10.79 -20.99
CA ALA A 124 -30.76 9.43 -21.21
C ALA A 124 -30.74 9.02 -22.69
N ARG A 125 -30.86 9.97 -23.64
CA ARG A 125 -30.76 9.70 -25.08
C ARG A 125 -29.33 9.32 -25.47
N VAL A 126 -28.33 10.02 -24.95
CA VAL A 126 -26.91 9.69 -25.18
C VAL A 126 -26.58 8.34 -24.55
N TRP A 127 -27.05 8.09 -23.32
CA TRP A 127 -26.88 6.79 -22.65
C TRP A 127 -27.48 5.63 -23.45
N ARG A 128 -28.71 5.77 -23.93
CA ARG A 128 -29.37 4.78 -24.80
C ARG A 128 -28.64 4.61 -26.14
N GLY A 129 -28.08 5.69 -26.68
CA GLY A 129 -27.25 5.65 -27.88
C GLY A 129 -25.96 4.84 -27.66
N LEU A 130 -25.33 4.95 -26.49
CA LEU A 130 -24.13 4.18 -26.12
C LEU A 130 -24.42 2.68 -25.93
N LEU A 131 -25.61 2.33 -25.46
CA LEU A 131 -26.05 0.93 -25.33
C LEU A 131 -26.39 0.27 -26.68
N GLY A 132 -26.79 1.06 -27.67
CA GLY A 132 -27.27 0.54 -28.94
C GLY A 132 -28.50 -0.36 -28.76
N SER A 133 -28.38 -1.63 -29.16
CA SER A 133 -29.43 -2.64 -29.01
C SER A 133 -29.39 -3.41 -27.68
N ALA A 134 -28.35 -3.19 -26.85
CA ALA A 134 -28.21 -3.88 -25.57
C ALA A 134 -29.20 -3.33 -24.53
N SER A 135 -29.70 -4.20 -23.65
CA SER A 135 -30.55 -3.82 -22.51
C SER A 135 -29.75 -3.28 -21.33
N LEU A 136 -28.48 -3.68 -21.22
CA LEU A 136 -27.57 -3.36 -20.12
C LEU A 136 -26.16 -3.07 -20.67
N PRO A 137 -25.37 -2.22 -19.99
CA PRO A 137 -23.96 -2.04 -20.33
C PRO A 137 -23.20 -3.37 -20.23
N PRO A 138 -22.17 -3.60 -21.06
CA PRO A 138 -21.33 -4.79 -20.94
C PRO A 138 -20.55 -4.75 -19.62
N THR A 139 -20.87 -5.68 -18.73
CA THR A 139 -20.22 -5.88 -17.43
C THR A 139 -19.73 -7.33 -17.33
N PRO A 140 -18.41 -7.60 -17.36
CA PRO A 140 -17.95 -8.97 -17.12
C PRO A 140 -18.20 -9.33 -15.66
N ALA A 141 -18.45 -10.62 -15.38
CA ALA A 141 -18.43 -11.10 -14.00
C ALA A 141 -17.02 -10.95 -13.42
N PHE A 142 -16.92 -10.63 -12.13
CA PHE A 142 -15.65 -10.41 -11.45
C PHE A 142 -14.77 -11.66 -11.48
N ALA A 143 -15.35 -12.86 -11.38
CA ALA A 143 -14.63 -14.11 -11.57
C ALA A 143 -13.93 -14.19 -12.94
N VAL A 144 -14.56 -13.70 -14.01
CA VAL A 144 -13.98 -13.69 -15.36
C VAL A 144 -12.82 -12.70 -15.42
N ALA A 145 -12.95 -11.54 -14.77
CA ALA A 145 -11.89 -10.55 -14.67
C ALA A 145 -10.68 -11.06 -13.88
N LEU A 146 -10.91 -11.85 -12.83
CA LEU A 146 -9.87 -12.41 -11.96
C LEU A 146 -9.26 -13.72 -12.49
N ALA A 147 -10.00 -14.50 -13.29
CA ALA A 147 -9.61 -15.84 -13.72
C ALA A 147 -8.19 -15.95 -14.31
N PRO A 148 -7.72 -15.02 -15.18
CA PRO A 148 -6.36 -15.08 -15.71
C PRO A 148 -5.29 -15.04 -14.61
N PHE A 149 -5.60 -14.36 -13.49
CA PHE A 149 -4.71 -14.19 -12.36
C PHE A 149 -4.80 -15.36 -11.38
N SER A 150 -6.00 -15.92 -11.15
CA SER A 150 -6.17 -17.12 -10.33
C SER A 150 -5.40 -18.31 -10.88
N ILE A 151 -5.42 -18.51 -12.21
CA ILE A 151 -4.67 -19.58 -12.87
C ILE A 151 -3.16 -19.39 -12.68
N LEU A 152 -2.64 -18.16 -12.77
CA LEU A 152 -1.24 -17.86 -12.50
C LEU A 152 -0.86 -18.07 -11.02
N LEU A 153 -1.77 -17.77 -10.10
CA LEU A 153 -1.57 -17.99 -8.66
C LEU A 153 -1.62 -19.48 -8.29
N GLU A 154 -2.42 -20.30 -8.98
CA GLU A 154 -2.57 -21.74 -8.72
C GLU A 154 -1.57 -22.62 -9.49
N ALA A 155 -1.21 -22.27 -10.72
CA ALA A 155 -0.22 -23.00 -11.53
C ALA A 155 1.15 -23.07 -10.82
N ALA A 156 1.42 -22.13 -9.93
CA ALA A 156 2.56 -22.10 -9.00
C ALA A 156 2.69 -23.36 -8.13
N SER A 157 1.59 -24.09 -7.87
CA SER A 157 1.58 -25.24 -6.96
C SER A 157 1.86 -26.59 -7.65
N ARG A 158 1.96 -26.61 -8.99
CA ARG A 158 2.14 -27.83 -9.80
C ARG A 158 3.29 -27.66 -10.79
N ALA A 159 4.52 -27.68 -10.27
CA ALA A 159 5.76 -27.49 -11.03
C ALA A 159 6.00 -28.50 -12.18
N ASP A 160 5.26 -29.63 -12.24
CA ASP A 160 5.51 -30.70 -13.22
C ASP A 160 4.73 -30.58 -14.55
N GLN A 161 3.89 -29.56 -14.73
CA GLN A 161 3.09 -29.42 -15.97
C GLN A 161 3.07 -27.99 -16.53
N ALA A 162 4.22 -27.30 -16.54
CA ALA A 162 4.38 -26.05 -17.27
C ALA A 162 4.44 -26.29 -18.80
N VAL A 163 3.38 -26.88 -19.36
CA VAL A 163 3.12 -26.86 -20.80
C VAL A 163 2.52 -25.50 -21.09
N GLY A 164 3.36 -24.60 -21.64
CA GLY A 164 2.97 -23.35 -22.28
C GLY A 164 2.01 -22.49 -21.45
N VAL A 165 2.55 -21.51 -20.71
CA VAL A 165 1.76 -20.36 -20.26
C VAL A 165 1.24 -19.67 -21.52
N ALA A 166 0.10 -20.15 -22.03
CA ALA A 166 -0.62 -19.55 -23.12
C ALA A 166 -0.83 -18.10 -22.70
N SER A 167 -0.41 -17.17 -23.55
CA SER A 167 -0.66 -15.75 -23.39
C SER A 167 -2.10 -15.56 -22.94
N THR A 168 -2.29 -15.30 -21.65
CA THR A 168 -3.62 -15.02 -21.10
C THR A 168 -4.16 -13.86 -21.91
N PRO A 169 -5.40 -13.96 -22.44
CA PRO A 169 -5.94 -12.88 -23.24
C PRO A 169 -5.86 -11.61 -22.40
N VAL A 170 -5.27 -10.56 -22.98
CA VAL A 170 -5.27 -9.23 -22.36
C VAL A 170 -6.73 -8.86 -22.22
N LEU A 171 -7.26 -9.00 -21.01
CA LEU A 171 -8.61 -8.54 -20.72
C LEU A 171 -8.55 -7.01 -20.80
N ASP A 172 -9.29 -6.46 -21.77
CA ASP A 172 -9.52 -5.02 -21.90
C ASP A 172 -10.48 -4.57 -20.79
N LEU A 173 -9.97 -4.55 -19.55
CA LEU A 173 -10.70 -4.12 -18.38
C LEU A 173 -10.68 -2.60 -18.31
N ASN A 174 -11.83 -2.01 -18.01
CA ASN A 174 -11.88 -0.59 -17.69
C ASN A 174 -11.07 -0.28 -16.42
N PRO A 175 -10.62 0.98 -16.23
CA PRO A 175 -9.74 1.35 -15.12
C PRO A 175 -10.27 0.96 -13.74
N TRP A 176 -11.59 0.98 -13.54
CA TRP A 176 -12.21 0.61 -12.27
C TRP A 176 -12.16 -0.90 -12.02
N SER A 177 -12.51 -1.71 -13.01
CA SER A 177 -12.43 -3.17 -12.94
C SER A 177 -10.99 -3.65 -12.77
N ALA A 178 -10.07 -3.03 -13.51
CA ALA A 178 -8.63 -3.24 -13.38
C ALA A 178 -8.15 -2.93 -11.94
N PHE A 179 -8.61 -1.83 -11.36
CA PHE A 179 -8.29 -1.46 -9.97
C PHE A 179 -8.83 -2.48 -8.96
N LEU A 180 -10.03 -3.02 -9.14
CA LEU A 180 -10.59 -4.05 -8.25
C LEU A 180 -9.80 -5.35 -8.30
N VAL A 181 -9.43 -5.80 -9.50
CA VAL A 181 -8.57 -6.97 -9.69
C VAL A 181 -7.21 -6.74 -9.03
N LEU A 182 -6.63 -5.56 -9.21
CA LEU A 182 -5.37 -5.20 -8.56
C LEU A 182 -5.50 -5.19 -7.03
N LEU A 183 -6.58 -4.66 -6.47
CA LEU A 183 -6.84 -4.70 -5.03
C LEU A 183 -6.86 -6.13 -4.50
N THR A 184 -7.46 -7.07 -5.22
CA THR A 184 -7.45 -8.49 -4.84
C THR A 184 -6.05 -9.06 -4.86
N LEU A 185 -5.29 -8.79 -5.92
CA LEU A 185 -3.91 -9.27 -6.05
C LEU A 185 -3.00 -8.67 -4.97
N SER A 186 -3.13 -7.36 -4.71
CA SER A 186 -2.46 -6.65 -3.63
C SER A 186 -2.80 -7.25 -2.28
N SER A 187 -4.06 -7.57 -2.04
CA SER A 187 -4.46 -8.24 -0.79
C SER A 187 -3.82 -9.62 -0.65
N ALA A 188 -3.80 -10.43 -1.73
CA ALA A 188 -3.14 -11.73 -1.73
C ALA A 188 -1.63 -11.64 -1.49
N ALA A 189 -0.99 -10.58 -2.00
CA ALA A 189 0.42 -10.28 -1.78
C ALA A 189 0.70 -9.89 -0.32
N MET A 190 -0.16 -9.07 0.29
CA MET A 190 -0.01 -8.71 1.71
C MET A 190 -0.25 -9.90 2.63
N ASP A 191 -1.24 -10.74 2.33
CA ASP A 191 -1.49 -11.99 3.07
C ASP A 191 -0.26 -12.91 2.99
N TRP A 192 0.34 -13.04 1.80
CA TRP A 192 1.60 -13.77 1.64
C TRP A 192 2.73 -13.17 2.47
N SER A 193 2.91 -11.84 2.44
CA SER A 193 3.98 -11.14 3.18
C SER A 193 3.85 -11.36 4.69
N GLN A 194 2.62 -11.40 5.22
CA GLN A 194 2.34 -11.72 6.61
C GLN A 194 2.64 -13.17 6.96
N SER A 195 2.22 -14.13 6.12
CA SER A 195 2.54 -15.55 6.30
C SER A 195 4.05 -15.78 6.30
N TRP A 196 4.78 -15.12 5.40
CA TRP A 196 6.23 -15.15 5.38
C TRP A 196 6.86 -14.57 6.65
N ALA A 197 6.37 -13.42 7.12
CA ALA A 197 6.84 -12.81 8.36
C ALA A 197 6.68 -13.73 9.57
N LEU A 198 5.53 -14.41 9.67
CA LEU A 198 5.28 -15.40 10.71
C LEU A 198 6.24 -16.59 10.61
N ALA A 199 6.45 -17.13 9.39
CA ALA A 199 7.36 -18.25 9.17
C ALA A 199 8.81 -17.89 9.56
N VAL A 200 9.26 -16.68 9.24
CA VAL A 200 10.58 -16.17 9.65
C VAL A 200 10.67 -16.05 11.17
N ALA A 201 9.66 -15.50 11.84
CA ALA A 201 9.65 -15.35 13.29
C ALA A 201 9.73 -16.70 14.02
N ILE A 202 8.93 -17.69 13.59
CA ILE A 202 8.96 -19.06 14.14
C ILE A 202 10.36 -19.67 13.97
N ARG A 203 11.01 -19.43 12.82
CA ARG A 203 12.36 -19.92 12.58
C ARG A 203 13.40 -19.25 13.49
N GLU A 204 13.34 -17.94 13.66
CA GLU A 204 14.27 -17.22 14.54
C GLU A 204 14.14 -17.69 16.00
N GLU A 205 12.92 -17.90 16.52
CA GLU A 205 12.70 -18.42 17.87
C GLU A 205 13.17 -19.87 18.04
N THR A 206 12.92 -20.73 17.05
CA THR A 206 13.37 -22.13 17.11
C THR A 206 14.89 -22.26 17.01
N THR A 207 15.60 -21.33 16.36
CA THR A 207 17.06 -21.41 16.24
C THR A 207 17.77 -21.11 17.58
N GLU A 208 17.13 -20.39 18.51
CA GLU A 208 17.71 -20.10 19.84
C GLU A 208 17.48 -21.24 20.86
N GLU A 209 16.42 -22.05 20.73
CA GLU A 209 16.15 -23.20 21.63
C GLU A 209 16.72 -24.55 21.15
N PHE A 210 17.03 -24.71 19.85
CA PHE A 210 17.35 -26.03 19.25
C PHE A 210 18.83 -26.27 18.89
N GLU A 211 19.80 -25.63 19.55
CA GLU A 211 21.21 -26.05 19.43
C GLU A 211 21.49 -27.45 20.01
N LEU A 212 20.51 -28.12 20.63
CA LEU A 212 20.62 -29.46 21.23
C LEU A 212 20.05 -30.64 20.42
N GLY A 213 19.58 -30.44 19.17
CA GLY A 213 18.89 -31.53 18.45
C GLY A 213 18.94 -31.47 16.91
N ARG A 214 20.12 -31.49 16.30
CA ARG A 214 20.29 -31.59 14.84
C ARG A 214 20.01 -33.02 14.34
N ALA A 215 18.79 -33.33 13.91
CA ALA A 215 18.58 -34.52 13.04
C ALA A 215 17.24 -34.63 12.27
N HIS A 216 16.19 -33.82 12.52
CA HIS A 216 14.86 -34.21 11.99
C HIS A 216 13.92 -33.12 11.44
N VAL A 217 14.35 -31.86 11.30
CA VAL A 217 13.45 -30.75 10.86
C VAL A 217 13.79 -30.18 9.47
N ASP A 218 14.77 -30.74 8.76
CA ASP A 218 15.31 -30.11 7.53
C ASP A 218 14.47 -30.23 6.25
N GLY A 219 13.34 -30.97 6.24
CA GLY A 219 12.58 -31.22 5.01
C GLY A 219 11.33 -30.36 4.79
N CYS A 220 10.54 -30.12 5.84
CA CYS A 220 9.19 -29.59 5.69
C CYS A 220 9.17 -28.06 5.57
N GLY A 221 9.87 -27.37 6.47
CA GLY A 221 9.91 -25.90 6.50
C GLY A 221 10.60 -25.28 5.28
N PHE A 222 11.63 -25.94 4.73
CA PHE A 222 12.32 -25.45 3.53
C PHE A 222 11.42 -25.52 2.28
N ARG A 223 10.64 -26.60 2.12
CA ARG A 223 9.71 -26.75 1.00
C ARG A 223 8.59 -25.69 1.04
N GLU A 224 8.09 -25.39 2.23
CA GLU A 224 7.09 -24.33 2.44
C GLU A 224 7.68 -22.93 2.16
N LEU A 225 8.94 -22.70 2.55
CA LEU A 225 9.65 -21.45 2.22
C LEU A 225 9.83 -21.27 0.70
N VAL A 226 10.20 -22.33 -0.01
CA VAL A 226 10.38 -22.32 -1.48
C VAL A 226 9.07 -22.04 -2.19
N SER A 227 7.97 -22.70 -1.78
CA SER A 227 6.64 -22.46 -2.38
C SER A 227 6.14 -21.03 -2.13
N LEU A 228 6.46 -20.44 -0.98
CA LEU A 228 6.19 -19.04 -0.71
C LEU A 228 7.01 -18.12 -1.63
N LEU A 229 8.29 -18.40 -1.87
CA LEU A 229 9.12 -17.59 -2.78
C LEU A 229 8.64 -17.68 -4.25
N GLU A 230 8.21 -18.85 -4.69
CA GLU A 230 7.61 -19.03 -6.02
C GLU A 230 6.31 -18.24 -6.15
N LYS A 231 5.45 -18.29 -5.11
CA LYS A 231 4.22 -17.49 -5.06
C LYS A 231 4.49 -15.99 -5.18
N ARG A 232 5.55 -15.49 -4.53
CA ARG A 232 6.00 -14.08 -4.65
C ARG A 232 6.37 -13.72 -6.09
N ASP A 233 7.23 -14.52 -6.71
CA ASP A 233 7.74 -14.25 -8.06
C ASP A 233 6.58 -14.29 -9.09
N ASN A 234 5.63 -15.22 -8.92
CA ASN A 234 4.43 -15.31 -9.77
C ASN A 234 3.47 -14.11 -9.60
N ILE A 235 3.24 -13.65 -8.36
CA ILE A 235 2.45 -12.43 -8.11
C ILE A 235 3.08 -11.23 -8.83
N ARG A 236 4.41 -11.09 -8.71
CA ARG A 236 5.16 -10.01 -9.37
C ARG A 236 5.04 -10.09 -10.89
N ASP A 237 5.23 -11.27 -11.46
CA ASP A 237 5.22 -11.46 -12.91
C ASP A 237 3.81 -11.26 -13.49
N ALA A 238 2.77 -11.72 -12.78
CA ALA A 238 1.37 -11.47 -13.14
C ALA A 238 1.04 -9.97 -13.16
N TRP A 239 1.55 -9.21 -12.18
CA TRP A 239 1.42 -7.75 -12.18
C TRP A 239 2.14 -7.09 -13.37
N GLY A 240 3.38 -7.52 -13.66
CA GLY A 240 4.18 -6.97 -14.75
C GLY A 240 3.59 -7.29 -16.13
N ALA A 241 3.08 -8.49 -16.36
CA ALA A 241 2.57 -8.89 -17.67
C ALA A 241 1.31 -8.11 -18.10
N HIS A 242 0.46 -7.75 -17.14
CA HIS A 242 -0.88 -7.22 -17.41
C HIS A 242 -1.03 -5.71 -17.17
N PHE A 243 -0.24 -5.11 -16.28
CA PHE A 243 -0.48 -3.72 -15.84
C PHE A 243 0.62 -2.72 -16.22
N THR A 244 1.82 -3.16 -16.64
CA THR A 244 2.85 -2.24 -17.14
C THR A 244 2.82 -2.03 -18.66
N LYS A 245 1.91 -2.73 -19.37
CA LYS A 245 1.73 -2.62 -20.84
C LYS A 245 0.90 -1.42 -21.31
N THR A 246 0.43 -0.53 -20.43
CA THR A 246 -0.32 0.68 -20.83
C THR A 246 0.62 1.75 -21.39
N GLY A 247 1.11 1.49 -22.62
CA GLY A 247 1.82 2.44 -23.47
C GLY A 247 0.89 3.39 -24.23
N GLU A 248 -0.42 3.39 -23.98
CA GLU A 248 -1.34 4.38 -24.56
C GLU A 248 -2.06 5.20 -23.49
N PRO A 249 -2.00 6.54 -23.58
CA PRO A 249 -2.72 7.42 -22.69
C PRO A 249 -4.20 7.46 -23.12
N TYR A 250 -5.00 6.49 -22.68
CA TYR A 250 -6.44 6.65 -22.73
C TYR A 250 -6.85 7.63 -21.63
N GLN A 251 -7.00 8.90 -22.01
CA GLN A 251 -7.54 9.98 -21.17
C GLN A 251 -9.01 10.26 -21.53
N PRO A 252 -9.99 9.63 -20.88
CA PRO A 252 -11.27 10.27 -20.65
C PRO A 252 -11.14 11.16 -19.40
N PRO A 253 -11.54 12.44 -19.45
CA PRO A 253 -11.64 13.26 -18.25
C PRO A 253 -12.74 12.69 -17.34
N GLY A 254 -12.39 12.18 -16.15
CA GLY A 254 -13.35 11.56 -15.22
C GLY A 254 -12.74 10.60 -14.19
N THR A 255 -13.60 9.80 -13.54
CA THR A 255 -13.31 8.77 -12.51
C THR A 255 -12.21 7.79 -12.92
N GLY A 256 -12.01 7.52 -14.20
CA GLY A 256 -10.97 6.63 -14.72
C GLY A 256 -9.54 7.12 -14.46
N ALA A 257 -9.32 8.43 -14.38
CA ALA A 257 -8.02 8.99 -14.00
C ALA A 257 -7.67 8.61 -12.55
N TYR A 258 -8.66 8.69 -11.64
CA TYR A 258 -8.48 8.28 -10.24
C TYR A 258 -8.05 6.82 -10.15
N TYR A 259 -8.82 5.92 -10.78
CA TYR A 259 -8.55 4.48 -10.67
C TYR A 259 -7.25 4.07 -11.34
N SER A 260 -6.88 4.72 -12.45
CA SER A 260 -5.60 4.47 -13.12
C SER A 260 -4.40 4.89 -12.25
N GLU A 261 -4.46 6.08 -11.64
CA GLU A 261 -3.41 6.58 -10.75
C GLU A 261 -3.32 5.76 -9.46
N ALA A 262 -4.47 5.50 -8.81
CA ALA A 262 -4.57 4.67 -7.61
C ALA A 262 -4.06 3.25 -7.89
N SER A 263 -4.37 2.67 -9.06
CA SER A 263 -3.84 1.37 -9.47
C SER A 263 -2.32 1.40 -9.60
N SER A 264 -1.78 2.41 -10.27
CA SER A 264 -0.33 2.54 -10.46
C SER A 264 0.42 2.66 -9.12
N LEU A 265 -0.13 3.40 -8.17
CA LEU A 265 0.42 3.54 -6.81
C LEU A 265 0.31 2.26 -6.02
N LEU A 266 -0.87 1.64 -6.02
CA LEU A 266 -1.14 0.39 -5.29
C LEU A 266 -0.24 -0.73 -5.81
N LEU A 267 -0.05 -0.82 -7.13
CA LEU A 267 0.85 -1.79 -7.74
C LEU A 267 2.27 -1.62 -7.24
N LYS A 268 2.83 -0.40 -7.34
CA LYS A 268 4.21 -0.11 -6.89
C LYS A 268 4.37 -0.33 -5.39
N LEU A 269 3.38 0.08 -4.59
CA LEU A 269 3.37 -0.15 -3.14
C LEU A 269 3.36 -1.66 -2.83
N SER A 270 2.54 -2.43 -3.53
CA SER A 270 2.44 -3.87 -3.31
C SER A 270 3.72 -4.59 -3.71
N GLN A 271 4.35 -4.19 -4.82
CA GLN A 271 5.69 -4.65 -5.22
C GLN A 271 6.73 -4.35 -4.15
N MET A 272 6.73 -3.15 -3.57
CA MET A 272 7.62 -2.79 -2.47
C MET A 272 7.39 -3.70 -1.25
N CYS A 273 6.14 -3.96 -0.87
CA CYS A 273 5.78 -4.78 0.28
C CYS A 273 6.03 -6.29 0.11
N LEU A 274 6.25 -6.77 -1.13
CA LEU A 274 6.74 -8.13 -1.37
C LEU A 274 8.19 -8.33 -0.92
N TYR A 275 8.99 -7.25 -0.84
CA TYR A 275 10.40 -7.31 -0.47
C TYR A 275 10.67 -6.77 0.94
N VAL A 276 9.83 -5.86 1.42
CA VAL A 276 10.00 -5.21 2.71
C VAL A 276 8.74 -5.39 3.56
N GLN A 277 8.90 -5.93 4.77
CA GLN A 277 7.80 -6.09 5.70
C GLN A 277 7.33 -4.74 6.23
N VAL A 278 6.04 -4.45 6.09
CA VAL A 278 5.43 -3.21 6.60
C VAL A 278 5.52 -3.13 8.13
N THR A 279 5.49 -4.27 8.82
CA THR A 279 5.68 -4.37 10.28
C THR A 279 7.05 -3.87 10.72
N ASP A 280 8.10 -4.20 9.98
CA ASP A 280 9.44 -3.69 10.26
C ASP A 280 9.50 -2.17 10.07
N LEU A 281 8.91 -1.64 8.99
CA LEU A 281 8.81 -0.19 8.78
C LEU A 281 8.04 0.51 9.92
N GLN A 282 6.96 -0.11 10.44
CA GLN A 282 6.21 0.39 11.60
C GLN A 282 7.03 0.36 12.89
N ASP A 283 7.81 -0.70 13.10
CA ASP A 283 8.62 -0.87 14.31
C ASP A 283 9.81 0.09 14.33
N VAL A 284 10.39 0.41 13.18
CA VAL A 284 11.41 1.48 13.09
C VAL A 284 10.81 2.86 13.39
N LEU A 285 9.51 3.05 13.14
CA LEU A 285 8.77 4.23 13.59
C LEU A 285 8.42 4.19 15.10
N GLY A 286 8.78 3.11 15.78
CA GLY A 286 8.63 2.90 17.20
C GLY A 286 7.25 2.44 17.62
N LYS A 287 6.54 1.67 16.77
CA LYS A 287 5.28 0.99 17.13
C LYS A 287 5.46 0.11 18.37
N SER A 288 6.46 -0.78 18.36
CA SER A 288 6.75 -1.70 19.47
C SER A 288 7.78 -1.16 20.48
N GLY A 289 8.00 0.17 20.50
CA GLY A 289 8.94 0.81 21.42
C GLY A 289 10.43 0.60 21.05
N PRO A 290 11.37 0.93 21.97
CA PRO A 290 12.81 0.92 21.67
C PRO A 290 13.38 -0.46 21.31
N LYS A 291 12.85 -1.53 21.92
CA LYS A 291 13.28 -2.90 21.61
C LYS A 291 12.89 -3.30 20.18
N GLY A 292 11.64 -3.01 19.80
CA GLY A 292 11.14 -3.25 18.44
C GLY A 292 11.92 -2.46 17.39
N LEU A 293 12.22 -1.19 17.67
CA LEU A 293 13.06 -0.35 16.80
C LEU A 293 14.42 -1.01 16.50
N THR A 294 15.14 -1.44 17.53
CA THR A 294 16.46 -2.06 17.36
C THR A 294 16.38 -3.38 16.58
N ALA A 295 15.39 -4.22 16.89
CA ALA A 295 15.18 -5.49 16.19
C ALA A 295 14.84 -5.28 14.71
N ALA A 296 13.90 -4.36 14.41
CA ALA A 296 13.49 -4.05 13.05
C ALA A 296 14.64 -3.42 12.23
N MET A 297 15.40 -2.49 12.82
CA MET A 297 16.61 -1.94 12.18
C MET A 297 17.65 -3.03 11.92
N GLY A 298 17.79 -4.01 12.81
CA GLY A 298 18.66 -5.17 12.60
C GLY A 298 18.22 -6.03 11.42
N ARG A 299 16.93 -6.38 11.33
CA ARG A 299 16.37 -7.14 10.19
C ARG A 299 16.49 -6.39 8.87
N LEU A 300 16.15 -5.10 8.85
CA LEU A 300 16.26 -4.26 7.66
C LEU A 300 17.73 -4.06 7.25
N GLY A 301 18.65 -3.96 8.21
CA GLY A 301 20.09 -3.94 7.94
C GLY A 301 20.61 -5.26 7.33
N LYS A 302 20.14 -6.40 7.83
CA LYS A 302 20.40 -7.71 7.22
C LYS A 302 19.83 -7.78 5.80
N TRP A 303 18.61 -7.30 5.57
CA TRP A 303 18.02 -7.22 4.24
C TRP A 303 18.87 -6.36 3.28
N THR A 304 19.31 -5.18 3.71
CA THR A 304 20.18 -4.32 2.87
C THR A 304 21.52 -4.97 2.52
N THR A 305 22.07 -5.81 3.41
CA THR A 305 23.39 -6.45 3.21
C THR A 305 23.31 -7.84 2.57
N ALA A 306 22.22 -8.57 2.77
CA ALA A 306 22.00 -9.89 2.19
C ALA A 306 21.74 -9.83 0.67
N ALA A 307 21.19 -8.72 0.17
CA ALA A 307 20.96 -8.52 -1.25
C ALA A 307 22.25 -8.50 -2.10
N ASP A 308 23.43 -8.29 -1.49
CA ASP A 308 24.71 -8.41 -2.19
C ASP A 308 25.09 -9.88 -2.48
N ARG A 309 24.45 -10.85 -1.80
CA ARG A 309 24.75 -12.30 -1.96
C ARG A 309 23.83 -13.00 -2.97
N GLU A 310 22.60 -12.52 -3.15
CA GLU A 310 21.64 -13.09 -4.10
C GLU A 310 21.83 -12.44 -5.48
N LYS A 311 22.56 -13.09 -6.38
CA LYS A 311 22.84 -12.65 -7.77
C LYS A 311 21.61 -12.52 -8.69
N ARG A 312 20.38 -12.38 -8.17
CA ARG A 312 19.17 -12.13 -8.99
C ARG A 312 19.04 -10.62 -9.22
N SER A 313 19.36 -10.17 -10.43
CA SER A 313 19.52 -8.76 -10.82
C SER A 313 18.27 -7.87 -10.63
N ASP A 314 17.08 -8.46 -10.51
CA ASP A 314 15.82 -7.72 -10.63
C ASP A 314 15.00 -7.64 -9.33
N ALA A 315 15.42 -8.33 -8.27
CA ALA A 315 14.63 -8.54 -7.04
C ALA A 315 15.39 -8.11 -5.77
N GLY A 316 15.99 -6.91 -5.79
CA GLY A 316 16.93 -6.46 -4.76
C GLY A 316 16.53 -5.17 -4.03
N VAL A 317 17.40 -4.78 -3.10
CA VAL A 317 17.30 -3.55 -2.29
C VAL A 317 17.28 -2.29 -3.17
N ILE A 318 18.12 -2.24 -4.20
CA ILE A 318 18.19 -1.10 -5.12
C ILE A 318 16.89 -0.93 -5.92
N PRO A 319 16.33 -1.95 -6.60
CA PRO A 319 14.99 -1.87 -7.20
C PRO A 319 13.92 -1.37 -6.23
N SER A 320 13.93 -1.82 -4.96
CA SER A 320 12.96 -1.39 -3.96
C SER A 320 13.09 0.10 -3.61
N ALA A 321 14.32 0.61 -3.49
CA ALA A 321 14.56 2.04 -3.29
C ALA A 321 14.18 2.87 -4.53
N VAL A 322 14.43 2.37 -5.73
CA VAL A 322 14.00 2.99 -6.99
C VAL A 322 12.47 3.06 -7.08
N LEU A 323 11.76 1.98 -6.68
CA LEU A 323 10.30 1.95 -6.59
C LEU A 323 9.77 2.98 -5.58
N ALA A 324 10.41 3.13 -4.42
CA ALA A 324 10.04 4.14 -3.43
C ALA A 324 10.15 5.57 -4.01
N VAL A 325 11.23 5.88 -4.74
CA VAL A 325 11.37 7.17 -5.43
C VAL A 325 10.30 7.36 -6.51
N ASP A 326 9.95 6.30 -7.24
CA ASP A 326 8.88 6.36 -8.26
C ASP A 326 7.52 6.64 -7.64
N ILE A 327 7.21 6.03 -6.51
CA ILE A 327 5.96 6.29 -5.77
C ILE A 327 5.90 7.75 -5.35
N ILE A 328 6.98 8.28 -4.76
CA ILE A 328 7.02 9.68 -4.30
C ILE A 328 6.90 10.65 -5.49
N SER A 329 7.57 10.34 -6.60
CA SER A 329 7.51 11.16 -7.82
C SER A 329 6.13 11.10 -8.46
N LEU A 330 5.48 9.92 -8.47
CA LEU A 330 4.12 9.75 -8.97
C LEU A 330 3.13 10.55 -8.10
N ALA A 331 3.18 10.40 -6.78
CA ALA A 331 2.33 11.13 -5.85
C ALA A 331 2.54 12.65 -5.88
N SER A 332 3.74 13.12 -6.26
CA SER A 332 4.03 14.54 -6.40
C SER A 332 3.49 15.14 -7.71
N ARG A 333 3.43 14.34 -8.78
CA ARG A 333 2.90 14.75 -10.10
C ARG A 333 1.38 14.81 -10.14
N THR A 334 0.72 13.92 -9.41
CA THR A 334 -0.75 13.85 -9.36
C THR A 334 -1.37 15.05 -8.65
N GLY A 335 -0.56 15.93 -8.03
CA GLY A 335 -1.02 17.14 -7.38
C GLY A 335 -1.80 16.86 -6.09
N ALA A 336 -2.11 17.91 -5.34
CA ALA A 336 -2.93 17.85 -4.11
C ALA A 336 -4.42 17.56 -4.38
N THR A 337 -4.74 16.96 -5.54
CA THR A 337 -6.12 16.60 -5.88
C THR A 337 -6.49 15.29 -5.21
N GLU A 338 -7.76 15.18 -4.85
CA GLU A 338 -8.43 14.00 -4.25
C GLU A 338 -8.36 12.73 -5.13
N THR A 339 -7.58 12.75 -6.21
CA THR A 339 -7.58 11.78 -7.32
C THR A 339 -6.94 10.43 -6.98
N ALA A 340 -6.28 10.23 -5.83
CA ALA A 340 -5.88 8.88 -5.39
C ALA A 340 -5.72 8.76 -3.87
N ALA A 341 -6.27 9.69 -3.08
CA ALA A 341 -6.32 9.56 -1.63
C ALA A 341 -7.25 8.39 -1.23
N PRO A 342 -6.90 7.56 -0.22
CA PRO A 342 -5.78 7.69 0.71
C PRO A 342 -4.47 6.98 0.27
N TYR A 343 -4.42 6.39 -0.92
CA TYR A 343 -3.27 5.59 -1.36
C TYR A 343 -2.02 6.43 -1.53
N ASN A 344 -2.17 7.66 -2.04
CA ASN A 344 -1.08 8.62 -2.21
C ASN A 344 -0.33 8.89 -0.90
N GLU A 345 -1.04 9.16 0.19
CA GLU A 345 -0.44 9.54 1.46
C GLU A 345 0.30 8.38 2.11
N VAL A 346 -0.34 7.20 2.13
CA VAL A 346 0.25 5.99 2.71
C VAL A 346 1.46 5.55 1.91
N ALA A 347 1.33 5.44 0.59
CA ALA A 347 2.41 4.99 -0.27
C ALA A 347 3.59 5.96 -0.21
N THR A 348 3.33 7.28 -0.21
CA THR A 348 4.38 8.30 -0.05
C THR A 348 5.06 8.18 1.30
N PHE A 349 4.32 8.04 2.39
CA PHE A 349 4.89 7.94 3.72
C PHE A 349 5.78 6.69 3.85
N LEU A 350 5.28 5.52 3.47
CA LEU A 350 6.04 4.27 3.55
C LEU A 350 7.29 4.28 2.66
N SER A 351 7.19 4.87 1.47
CA SER A 351 8.32 5.03 0.56
C SER A 351 9.42 5.90 1.17
N HIS A 352 9.08 6.99 1.85
CA HIS A 352 10.07 7.81 2.54
C HIS A 352 10.70 7.09 3.73
N VAL A 353 9.92 6.32 4.49
CA VAL A 353 10.44 5.53 5.61
C VAL A 353 11.41 4.47 5.10
N LEU A 354 11.07 3.79 4.00
CA LEU A 354 11.97 2.85 3.35
C LEU A 354 13.26 3.52 2.86
N LEU A 355 13.17 4.69 2.22
CA LEU A 355 14.37 5.42 1.78
C LEU A 355 15.23 5.88 2.96
N TRP A 356 14.62 6.30 4.07
CA TRP A 356 15.36 6.67 5.27
C TRP A 356 16.07 5.47 5.90
N VAL A 357 15.41 4.31 5.97
CA VAL A 357 16.03 3.04 6.38
C VAL A 357 17.20 2.72 5.47
N PHE A 358 16.99 2.75 4.15
CA PHE A 358 18.03 2.49 3.15
C PHE A 358 19.24 3.40 3.35
N VAL A 359 19.06 4.72 3.45
CA VAL A 359 20.15 5.67 3.72
C VAL A 359 20.88 5.34 5.02
N THR A 360 20.19 4.79 6.02
CA THR A 360 20.78 4.52 7.33
C THR A 360 21.53 3.20 7.38
N THR A 361 21.12 2.19 6.60
CA THR A 361 21.65 0.82 6.71
C THR A 361 22.42 0.32 5.48
N ALA A 362 22.24 0.95 4.31
CA ALA A 362 22.89 0.52 3.07
C ALA A 362 24.38 0.89 3.02
N THR A 363 25.11 0.18 2.16
CA THR A 363 26.55 0.42 1.97
C THR A 363 26.80 1.64 1.08
N PRO A 364 27.98 2.29 1.15
CA PRO A 364 28.32 3.40 0.26
C PRO A 364 28.24 3.04 -1.24
N ILE A 365 28.55 1.77 -1.58
CA ILE A 365 28.43 1.25 -2.95
C ILE A 365 26.96 1.24 -3.39
N GLN A 366 26.06 0.77 -2.52
CA GLN A 366 24.63 0.76 -2.78
C GLN A 366 24.05 2.18 -2.90
N HIS A 367 24.54 3.13 -2.09
CA HIS A 367 24.19 4.54 -2.24
C HIS A 367 24.57 5.07 -3.62
N GLN A 368 25.79 4.80 -4.08
CA GLN A 368 26.27 5.23 -5.39
C GLN A 368 25.45 4.61 -6.53
N GLN A 369 25.17 3.31 -6.46
CA GLN A 369 24.35 2.61 -7.46
C GLN A 369 22.93 3.17 -7.55
N LEU A 370 22.31 3.49 -6.41
CA LEU A 370 20.99 4.12 -6.40
C LEU A 370 21.05 5.50 -7.06
N LEU A 371 21.99 6.35 -6.65
CA LEU A 371 22.13 7.71 -7.20
C LEU A 371 22.40 7.70 -8.71
N GLU A 372 23.21 6.77 -9.20
CA GLU A 372 23.46 6.60 -10.64
C GLU A 372 22.17 6.25 -11.39
N LYS A 373 21.39 5.27 -10.91
CA LYS A 373 20.09 4.92 -11.50
C LYS A 373 19.10 6.08 -11.48
N LEU A 374 19.09 6.87 -10.40
CA LEU A 374 18.19 8.02 -10.28
C LEU A 374 18.58 9.17 -11.23
N ARG A 375 19.87 9.44 -11.42
CA ARG A 375 20.35 10.46 -12.37
C ARG A 375 20.02 10.11 -13.81
N CYS A 376 20.13 8.84 -14.19
CA CYS A 376 19.81 8.38 -15.54
C CYS A 376 18.31 8.43 -15.88
N SER A 377 17.42 8.52 -14.88
CA SER A 377 15.97 8.40 -15.07
C SER A 377 15.20 9.73 -15.09
N GLY A 378 15.88 10.87 -15.00
CA GLY A 378 15.26 12.21 -15.18
C GLY A 378 14.18 12.57 -14.14
N ARG A 379 14.27 12.02 -12.93
CA ARG A 379 13.25 12.15 -11.85
C ARG A 379 13.38 13.47 -11.07
N ASP A 380 12.46 13.69 -10.12
CA ASP A 380 12.36 14.91 -9.31
C ASP A 380 13.71 15.31 -8.67
N GLY A 381 14.23 16.46 -9.11
CA GLY A 381 15.51 16.98 -8.64
C GLY A 381 15.52 17.33 -7.15
N GLN A 382 14.38 17.66 -6.53
CA GLN A 382 14.34 18.01 -5.11
C GLN A 382 14.60 16.78 -4.22
N LEU A 383 13.93 15.66 -4.48
CA LEU A 383 14.14 14.42 -3.72
C LEU A 383 15.55 13.87 -3.96
N ILE A 384 16.05 13.91 -5.20
CA ILE A 384 17.41 13.47 -5.51
C ILE A 384 18.45 14.28 -4.72
N LEU A 385 18.31 15.61 -4.66
CA LEU A 385 19.21 16.47 -3.89
C LEU A 385 19.19 16.14 -2.39
N VAL A 386 18.01 15.82 -1.83
CA VAL A 386 17.87 15.38 -0.44
C VAL A 386 18.61 14.06 -0.22
N LEU A 387 18.48 13.09 -1.14
CA LEU A 387 19.17 11.81 -1.06
C LEU A 387 20.68 11.96 -1.20
N GLU A 388 21.17 12.78 -2.15
CA GLU A 388 22.59 13.09 -2.31
C GLU A 388 23.18 13.70 -1.04
N THR A 389 22.47 14.65 -0.43
CA THR A 389 22.88 15.28 0.82
C THR A 389 22.90 14.27 1.98
N ALA A 390 21.90 13.38 2.04
CA ALA A 390 21.77 12.39 3.09
C ALA A 390 22.82 11.26 2.99
N MET A 391 23.22 10.89 1.76
CA MET A 391 24.17 9.81 1.47
C MET A 391 25.63 10.30 1.36
N SER A 392 25.88 11.61 1.38
CA SER A 392 27.22 12.18 1.25
C SER A 392 28.15 11.73 2.39
N PRO A 393 29.36 11.22 2.09
CA PRO A 393 30.33 10.84 3.10
C PRO A 393 30.80 12.11 3.83
N GLY A 394 30.47 12.24 5.12
CA GLY A 394 30.89 13.39 5.93
C GLY A 394 31.02 13.09 7.41
N ASP A 395 31.85 13.89 8.07
CA ASP A 395 32.38 13.80 9.44
C ASP A 395 31.32 13.51 10.53
N GLY A 396 30.99 12.24 10.73
CA GLY A 396 30.24 11.75 11.91
C GLY A 396 28.76 12.16 12.02
N GLN A 397 28.25 13.04 11.14
CA GLN A 397 26.85 13.52 11.17
C GLN A 397 25.87 12.68 10.35
N HIS A 398 26.27 11.50 9.88
CA HIS A 398 25.46 10.65 8.98
C HIS A 398 24.04 10.40 9.51
N LYS A 399 23.89 10.10 10.81
CA LYS A 399 22.59 9.91 11.46
C LYS A 399 21.70 11.16 11.42
N ALA A 400 22.28 12.36 11.55
CA ALA A 400 21.51 13.61 11.52
C ALA A 400 21.01 13.93 10.11
N ARG A 401 21.83 13.61 9.09
CA ARG A 401 21.51 13.87 7.67
C ARG A 401 20.44 12.92 7.13
N SER A 402 20.37 11.68 7.60
CA SER A 402 19.31 10.75 7.16
C SER A 402 17.91 11.26 7.50
N TYR A 403 17.75 12.04 8.58
CA TYR A 403 16.48 12.70 8.91
C TYR A 403 16.02 13.73 7.88
N PHE A 404 16.87 14.21 6.98
CA PHE A 404 16.42 15.06 5.88
C PHE A 404 15.42 14.36 4.96
N VAL A 405 15.52 13.03 4.80
CA VAL A 405 14.55 12.23 4.05
C VAL A 405 13.18 12.27 4.73
N LEU A 406 13.13 12.12 6.07
CA LEU A 406 11.87 12.22 6.83
C LEU A 406 11.32 13.65 6.87
N LYS A 407 12.20 14.66 6.88
CA LYS A 407 11.79 16.06 6.77
C LYS A 407 11.16 16.34 5.41
N HIS A 408 11.73 15.80 4.34
CA HIS A 408 11.14 15.86 3.00
C HIS A 408 9.78 15.16 2.98
N ALA A 409 9.65 13.98 3.62
CA ALA A 409 8.38 13.28 3.74
C ALA A 409 7.28 14.17 4.36
N ALA A 410 7.59 14.85 5.45
CA ALA A 410 6.66 15.77 6.10
C ALA A 410 6.26 16.93 5.19
N HIS A 411 7.20 17.46 4.40
CA HIS A 411 6.94 18.53 3.43
C HIS A 411 6.06 18.05 2.26
N SER A 412 6.36 16.90 1.67
CA SER A 412 5.55 16.30 0.60
C SER A 412 4.12 16.02 1.09
N LEU A 413 3.97 15.44 2.29
CA LEU A 413 2.66 15.18 2.89
C LEU A 413 1.90 16.48 3.22
N ALA A 414 2.59 17.55 3.61
CA ALA A 414 1.95 18.85 3.82
C ALA A 414 1.44 19.47 2.52
N LYS A 415 2.22 19.34 1.42
CA LYS A 415 1.81 19.81 0.09
C LYS A 415 0.59 19.08 -0.46
N MET A 416 0.42 17.80 -0.13
CA MET A 416 -0.76 16.99 -0.53
C MET A 416 -2.08 17.45 0.10
N GLY A 417 -2.10 18.49 0.96
CA GLY A 417 -3.33 19.27 1.18
C GLY A 417 -4.44 18.62 2.00
N THR A 418 -4.14 17.58 2.79
CA THR A 418 -5.13 16.77 3.55
C THR A 418 -5.95 17.47 4.65
N TRP A 419 -6.05 18.81 4.64
CA TRP A 419 -6.89 19.56 5.57
C TRP A 419 -7.82 20.61 4.91
N GLY A 420 -7.65 20.91 3.62
CA GLY A 420 -8.38 22.00 2.96
C GLY A 420 -9.85 21.73 2.63
N PRO A 421 -10.22 20.54 2.11
CA PRO A 421 -11.62 20.21 1.79
C PRO A 421 -12.40 19.69 3.02
N TRP A 422 -11.76 18.83 3.82
CA TRP A 422 -12.37 18.13 4.97
C TRP A 422 -12.87 19.05 6.08
N VAL A 423 -12.19 20.18 6.33
CA VAL A 423 -12.61 21.17 7.34
C VAL A 423 -13.71 22.10 6.79
N ARG A 424 -13.78 22.30 5.46
CA ARG A 424 -14.80 23.16 4.84
C ARG A 424 -16.18 22.49 4.80
N GLY A 425 -16.26 21.18 4.63
CA GLY A 425 -17.53 20.43 4.70
C GLY A 425 -18.13 20.35 6.11
N LEU A 426 -17.29 20.32 7.15
CA LEU A 426 -17.74 20.37 8.55
C LEU A 426 -18.07 21.79 9.02
N ALA A 427 -17.52 22.83 8.37
CA ALA A 427 -17.89 24.22 8.62
C ALA A 427 -19.19 24.65 7.91
N SER A 428 -19.72 23.85 6.98
CA SER A 428 -21.02 24.07 6.34
C SER A 428 -22.20 23.41 7.06
N VAL A 429 -21.94 22.62 8.11
CA VAL A 429 -22.99 22.16 9.03
C VAL A 429 -23.01 23.16 10.19
N ASN A 430 -23.85 24.18 10.02
CA ASN A 430 -24.05 25.25 11.00
C ASN A 430 -24.46 24.71 12.37
N ILE A 431 -24.04 25.46 13.39
CA ILE A 431 -24.61 25.54 14.74
C ILE A 431 -26.14 25.59 14.70
#